data_AF-A0A3M1GAZ9-F1
#
_entry.id   AF-A0A3M1GAZ9-F1
#
_cell.length_a   1.000
_cell.length_b   1.000
_cell.length_c   1.000
_cell.angle_alpha   90.00
_cell.angle_beta   90.00
_cell.angle_gamma   90.00
#
_symmetry.space_group_name_H-M   'P 1'
#
loop_
_entity.id
_entity.type
_entity.pdbx_description
1 polymer ?
#
loop_
_entity_poly.entity_id
_entity_poly.type
_entity_poly.pdbx_seq_one_letter_code
_entity_poly.pdbx_strand_id
1 'polypeptide(L)'
;SPSSSATGHMEGLLENLLMMGLETDVEMLQFDYVPAPPQVADALHMDAGALVQHAVRVRKKDGKPFSYLVTYLPGDIGRAFSREELASRPLLALLERSGIKIARARQTITATLADNAIAPALQVKVSSPLLKVLRVVFNDKERPVEYITAYYRPDLYQLNLNLSRVQGDEVNTWAAHH
;
A
#
# COMPACT_ATOMS: atom_id res chain seq x y z
N SER A 1 3.14 -36.45 -9.01
CA SER A 1 3.94 -35.41 -8.33
C SER A 1 3.16 -34.11 -8.44
N PRO A 2 2.81 -33.41 -7.36
CA PRO A 2 2.08 -32.17 -7.51
C PRO A 2 3.05 -31.08 -7.99
N SER A 3 2.66 -30.46 -9.09
CA SER A 3 3.26 -29.31 -9.75
C SER A 3 3.38 -28.13 -8.78
N SER A 4 4.58 -27.58 -8.64
CA SER A 4 4.76 -26.30 -7.95
C SER A 4 4.13 -25.21 -8.80
N SER A 5 3.01 -24.66 -8.34
CA SER A 5 2.48 -23.40 -8.86
C SER A 5 3.56 -22.33 -8.73
N ALA A 6 4.05 -21.81 -9.85
CA ALA A 6 4.97 -20.67 -9.84
C ALA A 6 4.21 -19.46 -9.26
N THR A 7 4.50 -19.14 -8.01
CA THR A 7 4.05 -17.92 -7.36
C THR A 7 4.67 -16.75 -8.13
N GLY A 8 3.86 -15.95 -8.83
CA GLY A 8 4.34 -14.70 -9.42
C GLY A 8 4.85 -13.82 -8.28
N HIS A 9 6.16 -13.63 -8.20
CA HIS A 9 6.78 -12.92 -7.09
C HIS A 9 6.34 -11.45 -7.11
N MET A 10 5.64 -11.04 -6.06
CA MET A 10 5.23 -9.66 -5.78
C MET A 10 6.41 -8.73 -5.45
N GLU A 11 7.63 -9.29 -5.36
CA GLU A 11 8.83 -8.65 -4.81
C GLU A 11 9.12 -7.32 -5.51
N GLY A 12 9.23 -7.27 -6.84
CA GLY A 12 9.52 -6.02 -7.53
C GLY A 12 8.39 -4.98 -7.51
N LEU A 13 7.13 -5.37 -7.28
CA LEU A 13 6.06 -4.38 -7.06
C LEU A 13 6.23 -3.70 -5.69
N LEU A 14 6.61 -4.46 -4.66
CA LEU A 14 6.90 -3.91 -3.34
C LEU A 14 8.21 -3.13 -3.32
N GLU A 15 9.25 -3.59 -4.02
CA GLU A 15 10.50 -2.85 -4.20
C GLU A 15 10.27 -1.52 -4.91
N ASN A 16 9.50 -1.49 -6.00
CA ASN A 16 9.12 -0.24 -6.65
C ASN A 16 8.41 0.72 -5.68
N LEU A 17 7.58 0.22 -4.78
CA LEU A 17 6.90 1.01 -3.75
C LEU A 17 7.85 1.48 -2.65
N LEU A 18 8.85 0.69 -2.29
CA LEU A 18 9.95 1.11 -1.41
C LEU A 18 10.75 2.23 -2.07
N MET A 19 11.18 2.05 -3.32
CA MET A 19 11.95 3.05 -4.08
C MET A 19 11.15 4.34 -4.27
N MET A 20 9.89 4.27 -4.68
CA MET A 20 9.00 5.45 -4.72
C MET A 20 8.86 6.11 -3.34
N GLY A 21 8.86 5.31 -2.28
CA GLY A 21 8.82 5.80 -0.91
C GLY A 21 10.08 6.57 -0.49
N LEU A 22 11.24 6.24 -1.08
CA LEU A 22 12.53 6.88 -0.84
C LEU A 22 12.76 8.13 -1.71
N GLU A 23 12.13 8.20 -2.88
CA GLU A 23 12.23 9.34 -3.81
C GLU A 23 11.19 10.45 -3.59
N THR A 24 10.39 10.37 -2.53
CA THR A 24 9.30 11.32 -2.27
C THR A 24 9.35 11.90 -0.87
N ASP A 25 9.07 13.20 -0.79
CA ASP A 25 8.86 13.89 0.47
C ASP A 25 7.47 13.56 1.04
N VAL A 26 7.32 13.57 2.36
CA VAL A 26 6.05 13.29 3.03
C VAL A 26 5.55 14.52 3.76
N GLU A 27 4.27 14.81 3.56
CA GLU A 27 3.49 15.71 4.40
C GLU A 27 2.48 14.88 5.21
N MET A 28 2.60 14.90 6.54
CA MET A 28 1.72 14.16 7.44
C MET A 28 0.48 14.98 7.80
N LEU A 29 -0.69 14.57 7.29
CA LEU A 29 -1.96 15.25 7.52
C LEU A 29 -2.66 14.77 8.80
N GLN A 30 -2.64 13.47 9.06
CA GLN A 30 -3.27 12.87 10.26
C GLN A 30 -2.40 11.75 10.81
N PHE A 31 -2.39 11.61 12.13
CA PHE A 31 -1.75 10.54 12.87
C PHE A 31 -2.49 10.39 14.21
N ASP A 32 -3.26 9.32 14.34
CA ASP A 32 -4.12 9.09 15.50
C ASP A 32 -4.38 7.59 15.72
N TYR A 33 -5.10 7.26 16.80
CA TYR A 33 -5.59 5.92 17.08
C TYR A 33 -7.11 5.97 17.15
N VAL A 34 -7.75 5.14 16.34
CA VAL A 34 -9.20 5.13 16.20
C VAL A 34 -9.74 3.69 16.27
N PRO A 35 -11.00 3.49 16.64
CA PRO A 35 -11.66 2.22 16.41
C PRO A 35 -11.62 1.87 14.92
N ALA A 36 -11.26 0.64 14.58
CA ALA A 36 -11.15 0.21 13.19
C ALA A 36 -12.50 0.37 12.47
N PRO A 37 -12.55 1.11 11.35
CA PRO A 37 -13.71 1.10 10.48
C PRO A 37 -14.06 -0.33 10.05
N PRO A 38 -15.34 -0.68 9.79
CA PRO A 38 -15.74 -2.07 9.51
C PRO A 38 -14.89 -2.76 8.44
N GLN A 39 -14.70 -2.11 7.28
CA GLN A 39 -13.87 -2.63 6.19
C GLN A 39 -12.39 -2.86 6.57
N VAL A 40 -11.87 -2.07 7.51
CA VAL A 40 -10.49 -2.18 8.01
C VAL A 40 -10.41 -3.30 9.03
N ALA A 41 -11.38 -3.41 9.94
CA ALA A 41 -11.47 -4.50 10.90
C ALA A 41 -11.55 -5.85 10.17
N ASP A 42 -12.43 -5.97 9.17
CA ASP A 42 -12.56 -7.16 8.34
C ASP A 42 -11.24 -7.49 7.62
N ALA A 43 -10.61 -6.51 6.99
CA ALA A 43 -9.37 -6.74 6.24
C ALA A 43 -8.15 -7.04 7.12
N LEU A 44 -8.13 -6.52 8.36
CA LEU A 44 -7.09 -6.78 9.35
C LEU A 44 -7.42 -7.96 10.27
N HIS A 45 -8.52 -8.68 10.03
CA HIS A 45 -9.00 -9.79 10.87
C HIS A 45 -9.09 -9.40 12.35
N MET A 46 -9.67 -8.22 12.63
CA MET A 46 -9.81 -7.66 13.97
C MET A 46 -11.28 -7.63 14.38
N ASP A 47 -11.52 -7.70 15.69
CA ASP A 47 -12.85 -7.51 16.24
C ASP A 47 -13.37 -6.09 15.99
N ALA A 48 -14.69 -5.96 15.87
CA ALA A 48 -15.34 -4.66 15.72
C ALA A 48 -14.97 -3.72 16.90
N GLY A 49 -14.53 -2.50 16.57
CA GLY A 49 -14.14 -1.51 17.56
C GLY A 49 -12.71 -1.65 18.10
N ALA A 50 -11.96 -2.68 17.70
CA ALA A 50 -10.55 -2.80 18.04
C ALA A 50 -9.74 -1.59 17.52
N LEU A 51 -8.77 -1.12 18.31
CA LEU A 51 -8.00 0.08 17.97
C LEU A 51 -6.95 -0.19 16.89
N VAL A 52 -6.86 0.74 15.94
CA VAL A 52 -5.83 0.78 14.89
C VAL A 52 -5.10 2.12 14.94
N GLN A 53 -3.81 2.12 14.62
CA GLN A 53 -3.13 3.36 14.26
C GLN A 53 -3.60 3.76 12.87
N HIS A 54 -4.01 5.01 12.71
CA HIS A 54 -4.45 5.60 11.45
C HIS A 54 -3.53 6.77 11.09
N ALA A 55 -3.08 6.78 9.84
CA ALA A 55 -2.24 7.87 9.34
C ALA A 55 -2.62 8.26 7.91
N VAL A 56 -2.68 9.57 7.66
CA VAL A 56 -2.93 10.16 6.36
C VAL A 56 -1.73 10.98 5.92
N ARG A 57 -1.20 10.68 4.73
CA ARG A 57 0.02 11.28 4.20
C ARG A 57 -0.16 11.71 2.75
N VAL A 58 0.35 12.88 2.41
CA VAL A 58 0.58 13.27 1.01
C VAL A 58 2.06 13.07 0.71
N ARG A 59 2.36 12.34 -0.37
CA ARG A 59 3.72 12.24 -0.89
C ARG A 59 3.92 13.22 -2.04
N LYS A 60 5.08 13.86 -2.08
CA LYS A 60 5.46 14.81 -3.12
C LYS A 60 6.67 14.32 -3.88
N LYS A 61 6.65 14.44 -5.21
CA LYS A 61 7.80 14.24 -6.08
C LYS A 61 8.15 15.59 -6.70
N ASP A 62 9.40 16.03 -6.55
CA ASP A 62 9.86 17.35 -7.00
C ASP A 62 8.94 18.50 -6.56
N GLY A 63 8.51 18.46 -5.29
CA GLY A 63 7.60 19.45 -4.68
C GLY A 63 6.13 19.36 -5.11
N LYS A 64 5.76 18.49 -6.05
CA LYS A 64 4.38 18.33 -6.53
C LYS A 64 3.69 17.14 -5.82
N PRO A 65 2.47 17.30 -5.29
CA PRO A 65 1.70 16.18 -4.75
C PRO A 65 1.54 15.08 -5.79
N PHE A 66 1.97 13.88 -5.42
CA PHE A 66 2.04 12.68 -6.25
C PHE A 66 1.00 11.65 -5.79
N SER A 67 0.88 11.44 -4.47
CA SER A 67 -0.08 10.49 -3.92
C SER A 67 -0.62 10.89 -2.55
N TYR A 68 -1.82 10.39 -2.24
CA TYR A 68 -2.50 10.52 -0.96
C TYR A 68 -2.70 9.12 -0.38
N LEU A 69 -2.13 8.86 0.79
CA LEU A 69 -2.09 7.55 1.42
C LEU A 69 -2.86 7.58 2.73
N VAL A 70 -3.77 6.62 2.89
CA VAL A 70 -4.44 6.33 4.16
C VAL A 70 -4.00 4.94 4.60
N THR A 71 -3.32 4.85 5.74
CA THR A 71 -2.82 3.59 6.29
C THR A 71 -3.42 3.29 7.64
N TYR A 72 -3.72 2.01 7.87
CA TYR A 72 -4.14 1.47 9.14
C TYR A 72 -3.22 0.31 9.54
N LEU A 73 -2.76 0.34 10.78
CA LEU A 73 -2.00 -0.76 11.40
C LEU A 73 -2.77 -1.27 12.62
N PRO A 74 -2.79 -2.59 12.90
CA PRO A 74 -3.24 -3.09 14.20
C PRO A 74 -2.58 -2.32 15.34
N GLY A 75 -3.33 -1.92 16.37
CA GLY A 75 -2.83 -0.98 17.38
C GLY A 75 -1.58 -1.47 18.14
N ASP A 76 -1.41 -2.78 18.32
CA ASP A 76 -0.21 -3.39 18.89
C ASP A 76 1.03 -3.22 18.01
N ILE A 77 0.87 -3.23 16.69
CA ILE A 77 1.93 -2.95 15.71
C ILE A 77 2.17 -1.44 15.59
N GLY A 78 1.10 -0.67 15.44
CA GLY A 78 1.18 0.78 15.19
C GLY A 78 1.86 1.57 16.31
N ARG A 79 1.79 1.09 17.56
CA ARG A 79 2.48 1.67 18.72
C ARG A 79 4.00 1.64 18.64
N ALA A 80 4.58 0.82 17.76
CA ALA A 80 6.02 0.75 17.55
C ALA A 80 6.57 1.92 16.72
N PHE A 81 5.71 2.74 16.09
CA PHE A 81 6.15 3.77 15.16
C PHE A 81 5.64 5.15 15.56
N SER A 82 6.57 6.10 15.61
CA SER A 82 6.26 7.52 15.81
C SER A 82 5.73 8.17 14.53
N ARG A 83 5.11 9.35 14.70
CA ARG A 83 4.68 10.19 13.58
C ARG A 83 5.85 10.58 12.69
N GLU A 84 7.00 10.89 13.31
CA GLU A 84 8.24 11.32 12.66
C GLU A 84 8.87 10.19 11.84
N GLU A 85 8.83 8.95 12.34
CA GLU A 85 9.29 7.78 11.58
C GLU A 85 8.42 7.53 10.36
N LEU A 86 7.08 7.57 10.50
CA LEU A 86 6.17 7.40 9.36
C LEU A 86 6.26 8.52 8.32
N ALA A 87 6.75 9.69 8.71
CA ALA A 87 7.02 10.82 7.82
C ALA A 87 8.39 10.74 7.14
N SER A 88 9.34 9.97 7.67
CA SER A 88 10.72 9.92 7.16
C SER A 88 11.09 8.61 6.48
N ARG A 89 10.32 7.53 6.67
CA ARG A 89 10.66 6.20 6.16
C ARG A 89 9.48 5.49 5.50
N PRO A 90 9.72 4.65 4.48
CA PRO A 90 8.68 3.76 3.95
C PRO A 90 8.15 2.82 5.05
N LEU A 91 6.83 2.67 5.14
CA LEU A 91 6.19 1.87 6.19
C LEU A 91 6.58 0.39 6.12
N LEU A 92 6.74 -0.18 4.92
CA LEU A 92 7.23 -1.56 4.76
C LEU A 92 8.61 -1.75 5.43
N ALA A 93 9.54 -0.81 5.23
CA ALA A 93 10.86 -0.86 5.86
C ALA A 93 10.78 -0.69 7.39
N LEU A 94 9.83 0.09 7.89
CA LEU A 94 9.60 0.21 9.34
C LEU A 94 9.08 -1.09 9.95
N LEU A 95 8.13 -1.77 9.28
CA LEU A 95 7.61 -3.07 9.69
C LEU A 95 8.75 -4.10 9.77
N GLU A 96 9.57 -4.22 8.72
CA GLU A 96 10.71 -5.15 8.72
C GLU A 96 11.72 -4.85 9.83
N ARG A 97 12.05 -3.57 10.03
CA ARG A 97 12.94 -3.14 11.12
C ARG A 97 12.40 -3.46 12.51
N SER A 98 11.08 -3.54 12.68
CA SER A 98 10.45 -3.95 13.94
C SER A 98 10.45 -5.46 14.18
N GLY A 99 11.01 -6.24 13.25
CA GLY A 99 11.06 -7.70 13.31
C GLY A 99 9.85 -8.40 12.66
N ILE A 100 8.95 -7.65 12.00
CA ILE A 100 7.85 -8.22 11.24
C ILE A 100 8.39 -8.73 9.90
N LYS A 101 8.34 -10.05 9.70
CA LYS A 101 8.71 -10.67 8.43
C LYS A 101 7.55 -10.59 7.45
N ILE A 102 7.64 -9.70 6.48
CA ILE A 102 6.62 -9.57 5.42
C ILE A 102 6.75 -10.78 4.48
N ALA A 103 5.64 -11.47 4.22
CA ALA A 103 5.64 -12.68 3.39
C ALA A 103 4.83 -12.53 2.11
N ARG A 104 3.70 -11.80 2.15
CA ARG A 104 2.88 -11.54 0.97
C ARG A 104 2.06 -10.27 1.11
N ALA A 105 1.57 -9.76 -0.01
CA ALA A 105 0.54 -8.74 -0.03
C ALA A 105 -0.66 -9.20 -0.87
N ARG A 106 -1.79 -8.53 -0.75
CA ARG A 106 -2.89 -8.62 -1.72
C ARG A 106 -3.22 -7.20 -2.13
N GLN A 107 -3.20 -6.92 -3.42
CA GLN A 107 -3.42 -5.59 -3.95
C GLN A 107 -4.51 -5.59 -5.02
N THR A 108 -5.35 -4.58 -4.99
CA THR A 108 -6.35 -4.29 -6.02
C THR A 108 -6.15 -2.86 -6.50
N ILE A 109 -6.18 -2.67 -7.83
CA ILE A 109 -6.00 -1.36 -8.47
C ILE A 109 -7.25 -1.07 -9.28
N THR A 110 -7.84 0.10 -9.06
CA THR A 110 -9.03 0.58 -9.78
C THR A 110 -8.88 2.05 -10.13
N ALA A 111 -9.86 2.61 -10.83
CA ALA A 111 -10.02 4.06 -10.97
C ALA A 111 -11.04 4.61 -9.97
N THR A 112 -10.91 5.88 -9.63
CA THR A 112 -11.90 6.63 -8.85
C THR A 112 -11.83 8.11 -9.19
N LEU A 113 -12.72 8.91 -8.62
CA LEU A 113 -12.75 10.36 -8.78
C LEU A 113 -12.26 11.04 -7.49
N ALA A 114 -11.46 12.10 -7.63
CA ALA A 114 -11.03 12.91 -6.50
C ALA A 114 -12.23 13.58 -5.83
N ASP A 115 -12.42 13.34 -4.53
CA ASP A 115 -13.45 14.00 -3.73
C ASP A 115 -12.96 15.34 -3.15
N ASN A 116 -13.80 16.00 -2.35
CA ASN A 116 -13.47 17.28 -1.73
C ASN A 116 -12.33 17.21 -0.70
N ALA A 117 -12.01 16.03 -0.17
CA ALA A 117 -10.90 15.86 0.77
C ALA A 117 -9.58 15.61 0.03
N ILE A 118 -9.61 14.77 -1.01
CA ILE A 118 -8.42 14.34 -1.74
C ILE A 118 -7.99 15.37 -2.78
N ALA A 119 -8.94 16.02 -3.47
CA ALA A 119 -8.62 16.94 -4.57
C ALA A 119 -7.72 18.12 -4.14
N PRO A 120 -7.99 18.83 -3.02
CA PRO A 120 -7.10 19.90 -2.55
C PRO A 120 -5.72 19.37 -2.16
N ALA A 121 -5.66 18.22 -1.48
CA ALA A 121 -4.41 17.62 -1.02
C ALA A 121 -3.50 17.21 -2.19
N LEU A 122 -4.08 16.78 -3.31
CA LEU A 122 -3.36 16.43 -4.53
C LEU A 122 -3.19 17.58 -5.53
N GLN A 123 -3.72 18.78 -5.22
CA GLN A 123 -3.72 19.95 -6.12
C GLN A 123 -4.33 19.63 -7.49
N VAL A 124 -5.44 18.91 -7.49
CA VAL A 124 -6.24 18.60 -8.68
C VAL A 124 -7.67 19.14 -8.52
N LYS A 125 -8.46 19.14 -9.60
CA LYS A 125 -9.88 19.51 -9.51
C LYS A 125 -10.67 18.39 -8.85
N VAL A 126 -11.74 18.72 -8.13
CA VAL A 126 -12.77 17.74 -7.75
C VAL A 126 -13.24 17.00 -9.00
N SER A 127 -13.49 15.71 -8.87
CA SER A 127 -13.81 14.79 -9.97
C SER A 127 -12.70 14.55 -10.98
N SER A 128 -11.45 14.94 -10.68
CA SER A 128 -10.29 14.51 -11.48
C SER A 128 -10.09 13.00 -11.32
N PRO A 129 -9.75 12.25 -12.38
CA PRO A 129 -9.52 10.82 -12.30
C PRO A 129 -8.27 10.51 -11.48
N LEU A 130 -8.37 9.48 -10.63
CA LEU A 130 -7.28 8.98 -9.80
C LEU A 130 -7.15 7.47 -9.97
N LEU A 131 -5.92 6.97 -9.90
CA LEU A 131 -5.68 5.54 -9.69
C LEU A 131 -5.81 5.25 -8.19
N LYS A 132 -6.70 4.33 -7.82
CA LYS A 132 -6.91 3.88 -6.44
C LYS A 132 -6.27 2.51 -6.26
N VAL A 133 -5.41 2.39 -5.27
CA VAL A 133 -4.78 1.14 -4.87
C VAL A 133 -5.27 0.80 -3.46
N LEU A 134 -5.78 -0.41 -3.29
CA LEU A 134 -6.07 -0.99 -1.98
C LEU A 134 -5.12 -2.15 -1.78
N ARG A 135 -4.39 -2.18 -0.66
CA ARG A 135 -3.46 -3.27 -0.35
C ARG A 135 -3.57 -3.71 1.10
N VAL A 136 -3.47 -5.01 1.30
CA VAL A 136 -3.29 -5.65 2.61
C VAL A 136 -1.96 -6.38 2.61
N VAL A 137 -1.12 -6.14 3.61
CA VAL A 137 0.18 -6.80 3.78
C VAL A 137 0.09 -7.82 4.89
N PHE A 138 0.69 -8.99 4.69
CA PHE A 138 0.65 -10.13 5.61
C PHE A 138 2.08 -10.53 5.99
N ASN A 139 2.26 -10.91 7.25
CA ASN A 139 3.50 -11.49 7.71
C ASN A 139 3.60 -13.00 7.41
N ASP A 140 4.73 -13.61 7.77
CA ASP A 140 5.03 -15.05 7.63
C ASP A 140 4.11 -15.99 8.42
N LYS A 141 3.25 -15.44 9.29
CA LYS A 141 2.23 -16.17 10.04
C LYS A 141 0.82 -15.90 9.52
N GLU A 142 0.69 -15.38 8.30
CA GLU A 142 -0.58 -15.04 7.65
C GLU A 142 -1.41 -13.97 8.41
N ARG A 143 -0.80 -13.25 9.35
CA ARG A 143 -1.44 -12.14 10.06
C ARG A 143 -1.36 -10.88 9.19
N PRO A 144 -2.49 -10.19 8.91
CA PRO A 144 -2.45 -8.88 8.27
C PRO A 144 -1.81 -7.84 9.20
N VAL A 145 -0.87 -7.06 8.67
CA VAL A 145 -0.07 -6.08 9.43
C VAL A 145 -0.26 -4.65 8.92
N GLU A 146 -0.73 -4.47 7.69
CA GLU A 146 -1.05 -3.15 7.11
C GLU A 146 -2.29 -3.28 6.23
N TYR A 147 -3.20 -2.32 6.36
CA TYR A 147 -4.20 -2.00 5.34
C TYR A 147 -3.92 -0.59 4.82
N ILE A 148 -3.82 -0.44 3.50
CA ILE A 148 -3.58 0.86 2.85
C ILE A 148 -4.59 1.10 1.74
N THR A 149 -5.10 2.32 1.69
CA THR A 149 -5.71 2.89 0.49
C THR A 149 -4.83 4.04 0.00
N ALA A 150 -4.36 3.94 -1.23
CA ALA A 150 -3.52 4.94 -1.88
C ALA A 150 -4.22 5.49 -3.11
N TYR A 151 -4.15 6.81 -3.28
CA TYR A 151 -4.70 7.52 -4.43
C TYR A 151 -3.54 8.20 -5.16
N TYR A 152 -3.37 7.87 -6.43
CA TYR A 152 -2.31 8.38 -7.25
C TYR A 152 -2.85 9.23 -8.39
N ARG A 153 -2.11 10.30 -8.67
CA ARG A 153 -2.29 11.10 -9.87
C ARG A 153 -1.86 10.32 -11.11
N PRO A 154 -2.75 10.04 -12.08
CA PRO A 154 -2.43 9.22 -13.25
C PRO A 154 -1.44 9.91 -14.21
N ASP A 155 -1.28 11.23 -14.11
CA ASP A 155 -0.27 12.00 -14.85
C ASP A 155 1.15 11.86 -14.27
N LEU A 156 1.28 11.35 -13.03
CA LEU A 156 2.57 11.20 -12.33
C LEU A 156 2.88 9.76 -11.94
N TYR A 157 1.89 8.86 -11.92
CA TYR A 157 2.03 7.46 -11.55
C TYR A 157 1.53 6.53 -12.65
N GLN A 158 2.35 5.55 -12.98
CA GLN A 158 2.02 4.49 -13.92
C GLN A 158 2.44 3.14 -13.34
N LEU A 159 1.63 2.12 -13.59
CA LEU A 159 2.02 0.73 -13.32
C LEU A 159 2.53 0.12 -14.62
N ASN A 160 3.84 -0.15 -14.67
CA ASN A 160 4.47 -0.85 -15.77
C ASN A 160 4.74 -2.30 -15.36
N LEU A 161 4.30 -3.25 -16.19
CA LEU A 161 4.49 -4.68 -15.97
C LEU A 161 5.20 -5.28 -17.18
N ASN A 162 6.36 -5.89 -16.94
CA ASN A 162 7.03 -6.73 -17.93
C ASN A 162 6.56 -8.16 -17.74
N LEU A 163 5.89 -8.71 -18.75
CA LEU A 163 5.33 -10.06 -18.71
C LEU A 163 6.07 -10.95 -19.70
N SER A 164 6.48 -12.13 -19.24
CA SER A 164 7.04 -13.17 -20.11
C SER A 164 6.10 -14.33 -20.24
N ARG A 165 6.25 -15.05 -21.35
CA ARG A 165 5.46 -16.22 -21.64
C ARG A 165 6.07 -17.45 -20.95
N VAL A 166 5.27 -18.10 -20.12
CA VAL A 166 5.62 -19.36 -19.44
C VAL A 166 5.03 -20.51 -20.24
N GLN A 167 5.87 -21.45 -20.66
CA GLN A 167 5.40 -22.65 -21.33
C GLN A 167 4.81 -23.61 -20.31
N GLY A 168 3.62 -24.13 -20.61
CA GLY A 168 2.94 -25.13 -19.79
C GLY A 168 2.59 -26.35 -20.62
N ASP A 169 2.29 -27.46 -19.94
CA ASP A 169 2.04 -28.76 -20.58
C ASP A 169 0.79 -28.76 -21.48
N GLU A 170 -0.26 -28.00 -21.11
CA GLU A 170 -1.50 -27.87 -21.90
C GLU A 170 -1.69 -26.47 -22.50
N VAL A 171 -1.38 -25.41 -21.73
CA VAL A 171 -1.54 -24.01 -22.15
C VAL A 171 -0.40 -23.15 -21.62
N ASN A 172 0.12 -22.29 -22.49
CA ASN A 172 1.11 -21.28 -22.11
C ASN A 172 0.45 -20.16 -21.30
N THR A 173 1.08 -19.77 -20.19
CA THR A 173 0.61 -18.68 -19.30
C THR A 173 1.55 -17.47 -19.36
N TRP A 174 1.21 -16.40 -18.66
CA TRP A 174 2.06 -15.21 -18.51
C TRP A 174 2.45 -15.04 -17.06
N ALA A 175 3.72 -14.72 -16.81
CA ALA A 175 4.21 -14.36 -15.48
C ALA A 175 4.94 -13.02 -15.53
N ALA A 176 4.83 -12.24 -14.46
CA ALA A 176 5.60 -11.02 -14.31
C ALA A 176 7.09 -11.34 -14.09
N HIS A 177 7.96 -10.54 -14.69
CA HIS A 177 9.41 -10.57 -14.49
C HIS A 177 9.90 -9.28 -13.84
N HIS A 178 11.08 -9.36 -13.22
CA HIS A 178 11.91 -8.21 -12.83
C HIS A 178 12.98 -7.98 -13.91
#